data_AF-A0A537SXL8-F1
#
_entry.id   AF-A0A537SXL8-F1
#
_cell.length_a   1.000
_cell.length_b   1.000
_cell.length_c   1.000
_cell.angle_alpha   90.00
_cell.angle_beta   90.00
_cell.angle_gamma   90.00
#
_symmetry.space_group_name_H-M   'P 1'
#
loop_
_entity.id
_entity.type
_entity.pdbx_description
1 polymer ?
#
loop_
_entity_poly.entity_id
_entity_poly.type
_entity_poly.pdbx_seq_one_letter_code
_entity_poly.pdbx_strand_id
1 'polypeptide(L)'
;MRVQRLLDKPIVAPGLHPSIGVNIQGPSMIRTPDWIEGRLGDYYLYFADHKGSYIRLAYADKLIGPWAVYAPGSLHLAQSGFLTEPPHVTPEQLAEFEARAKRR
;
A
#
# COMPACT_ATOMS: atom_id res chain seq x y z
N MET A 1 -23.59 -14.01 9.12
CA MET A 1 -22.49 -14.18 8.16
C MET A 1 -21.46 -15.12 8.77
N ARG A 2 -21.04 -16.19 8.07
CA ARG A 2 -19.96 -17.09 8.52
C ARG A 2 -18.74 -16.83 7.65
N VAL A 3 -17.58 -16.61 8.29
CA VAL A 3 -16.31 -16.44 7.61
C VAL A 3 -15.41 -17.62 7.95
N GLN A 4 -14.71 -18.16 6.95
CA GLN A 4 -13.72 -19.20 7.13
C GLN A 4 -12.37 -18.69 6.63
N ARG A 5 -11.32 -18.97 7.40
CA ARG A 5 -9.96 -18.61 7.03
C ARG A 5 -9.50 -19.52 5.90
N LEU A 6 -9.01 -18.93 4.80
CA LEU A 6 -8.59 -19.69 3.61
C LEU A 6 -7.23 -20.38 3.78
N LEU A 7 -6.28 -19.72 4.43
CA LEU A 7 -4.90 -20.19 4.63
C LEU A 7 -4.53 -20.13 6.11
N ASP A 8 -3.63 -21.01 6.55
CA ASP A 8 -3.02 -21.00 7.90
C ASP A 8 -1.92 -19.94 8.07
N LYS A 9 -1.51 -19.29 6.98
CA LYS A 9 -0.48 -18.24 6.92
C LYS A 9 -0.96 -16.94 6.25
N PRO A 10 -0.25 -15.81 6.41
CA PRO A 10 -0.54 -14.58 5.67
C PRO A 10 -0.33 -14.77 4.16
N ILE A 11 -1.10 -14.03 3.35
CA ILE A 11 -0.90 -13.96 1.89
C ILE A 11 0.37 -13.15 1.57
N VAL A 12 0.53 -12.00 2.22
CA VAL A 12 1.74 -11.16 2.17
C VAL A 12 2.32 -11.08 3.57
N ALA A 13 3.64 -11.27 3.68
CA ALA A 13 4.39 -11.18 4.92
C ALA A 13 5.75 -10.52 4.66
N PRO A 14 6.42 -9.99 5.71
CA PRO A 14 7.81 -9.55 5.60
C PRO A 14 8.69 -10.68 5.04
N GLY A 15 9.62 -10.34 4.16
CA GLY A 15 10.52 -11.31 3.51
C GLY A 15 9.97 -11.99 2.25
N LEU A 16 8.69 -11.80 1.89
CA LEU A 16 8.14 -12.31 0.62
C LEU A 16 8.86 -11.70 -0.60
N HIS A 17 9.27 -10.44 -0.51
CA HIS A 17 10.07 -9.76 -1.52
C HIS A 17 10.96 -8.70 -0.85
N PRO A 18 12.18 -8.41 -1.33
CA PRO A 18 13.10 -7.44 -0.71
C PRO A 18 12.54 -6.03 -0.56
N SER A 19 11.57 -5.65 -1.40
CA SER A 19 10.91 -4.34 -1.31
C SER A 19 9.94 -4.24 -0.13
N ILE A 20 9.49 -5.35 0.45
CA ILE A 20 8.48 -5.39 1.50
C ILE A 20 9.15 -5.25 2.87
N GLY A 21 8.86 -4.15 3.55
CA GLY A 21 9.26 -3.92 4.94
C GLY A 21 8.41 -4.70 5.95
N VAL A 22 8.57 -4.36 7.23
CA VAL A 22 7.87 -5.03 8.34
C VAL A 22 6.48 -4.44 8.63
N ASN A 23 6.19 -3.24 8.13
CA ASN A 23 4.97 -2.49 8.44
C ASN A 23 3.95 -2.58 7.30
N ILE A 24 3.42 -3.77 7.03
CA ILE A 24 2.43 -4.00 5.97
C ILE A 24 1.04 -3.59 6.45
N GLN A 25 0.34 -2.75 5.69
CA GLN A 25 -0.96 -2.19 6.07
C GLN A 25 -1.92 -2.06 4.88
N GLY A 26 -3.22 -1.97 5.21
CA GLY A 26 -4.29 -1.61 4.28
C GLY A 26 -4.46 -2.51 3.04
N PRO A 27 -4.51 -3.85 3.17
CA PRO A 27 -4.67 -4.72 2.01
C PRO A 27 -6.06 -4.56 1.37
N SER A 28 -6.09 -4.49 0.04
CA SER A 28 -7.31 -4.50 -0.78
C SER A 28 -7.12 -5.46 -1.95
N MET A 29 -8.03 -6.43 -2.09
CA MET A 29 -7.94 -7.44 -3.15
C MET A 29 -9.10 -7.32 -4.13
N ILE A 30 -8.80 -7.48 -5.42
CA ILE A 30 -9.79 -7.60 -6.48
C ILE A 30 -9.49 -8.82 -7.34
N ARG A 31 -10.54 -9.39 -7.95
CA ARG A 31 -10.35 -10.22 -9.16
C ARG A 31 -10.03 -9.27 -10.30
N THR A 32 -9.00 -9.59 -11.06
CA THR A 32 -8.58 -8.78 -12.21
C THR A 32 -9.72 -8.75 -13.24
N PRO A 33 -10.18 -7.56 -13.66
CA PRO A 33 -11.21 -7.46 -14.69
C PRO A 33 -10.73 -8.03 -16.03
N ASP A 34 -11.64 -8.69 -16.76
CA ASP A 34 -11.30 -9.38 -18.00
C ASP A 34 -10.85 -8.43 -19.13
N TRP A 35 -11.18 -7.13 -19.03
CA TRP A 35 -10.82 -6.08 -19.99
C TRP A 35 -9.40 -5.52 -19.82
N ILE A 36 -8.67 -5.91 -18.77
CA ILE A 36 -7.28 -5.47 -18.59
C ILE A 36 -6.38 -6.24 -19.57
N GLU A 37 -5.81 -5.52 -20.53
CA GLU A 37 -4.78 -6.04 -21.42
C GLU A 37 -3.48 -6.31 -20.64
N GLY A 38 -2.78 -7.40 -21.00
CA GLY A 38 -1.49 -7.75 -20.39
C GLY A 38 -1.55 -8.00 -18.88
N ARG A 39 -2.70 -8.48 -18.35
CA ARG A 39 -2.86 -8.74 -16.92
C ARG A 39 -1.75 -9.65 -16.37
N LEU A 40 -1.28 -9.34 -15.16
CA LEU A 40 -0.21 -10.09 -14.50
C LEU A 40 -0.71 -11.41 -13.89
N GLY A 41 -1.99 -11.48 -13.53
CA GLY A 41 -2.67 -12.66 -12.99
C GLY A 41 -4.15 -12.40 -12.74
N ASP A 42 -4.89 -13.42 -12.31
CA ASP A 42 -6.34 -13.35 -12.11
C ASP A 42 -6.78 -12.58 -10.85
N TYR A 43 -5.87 -12.35 -9.90
CA TYR A 43 -6.13 -11.57 -8.69
C TYR A 43 -5.02 -10.56 -8.45
N TYR A 44 -5.43 -9.34 -8.09
CA TYR A 44 -4.54 -8.26 -7.65
C TYR A 44 -4.78 -7.95 -6.19
N LEU A 45 -3.69 -7.88 -5.43
CA LEU A 45 -3.66 -7.49 -4.03
C LEU A 45 -2.81 -6.23 -3.88
N TYR A 46 -3.48 -5.13 -3.57
CA TYR A 46 -2.87 -3.84 -3.25
C TYR A 46 -2.62 -3.74 -1.76
N PHE A 47 -1.45 -3.23 -1.36
CA PHE A 47 -1.09 -3.01 0.04
C PHE A 47 0.00 -1.95 0.12
N ALA A 48 0.25 -1.39 1.30
CA ALA A 48 1.27 -0.36 1.46
C ALA A 48 2.05 -0.51 2.76
N ASP A 49 3.17 0.20 2.85
CA ASP A 49 3.74 0.59 4.14
C ASP A 49 3.07 1.88 4.57
N HIS A 50 2.66 2.01 5.83
CA HIS A 50 2.08 3.26 6.36
C HIS A 50 2.99 4.48 6.19
N LYS A 51 4.31 4.28 6.04
CA LYS A 51 5.29 5.32 5.74
C LYS A 51 5.94 5.14 4.35
N GLY A 52 5.34 4.32 3.49
CA GLY A 52 5.83 4.06 2.15
C GLY A 52 5.55 5.18 1.16
N SER A 53 6.33 5.23 0.08
CA SER A 53 6.18 6.23 -0.99
C SER A 53 5.33 5.75 -2.16
N TYR A 54 4.75 4.54 -2.09
CA TYR A 54 3.91 3.97 -3.15
C TYR A 54 3.00 2.84 -2.65
N ILE A 55 1.92 2.60 -3.40
CA ILE A 55 1.05 1.42 -3.27
C ILE A 55 1.72 0.25 -3.98
N ARG A 56 1.91 -0.84 -3.23
CA ARG A 56 2.49 -2.09 -3.70
C ARG A 56 1.42 -2.95 -4.34
N LEU A 57 1.85 -3.78 -5.28
CA LEU A 57 0.98 -4.73 -5.97
C LEU A 57 1.61 -6.13 -5.87
N ALA A 58 0.82 -7.10 -5.42
CA ALA A 58 1.07 -8.51 -5.62
C ALA A 58 -0.03 -9.11 -6.49
N TYR A 59 0.29 -10.16 -7.23
CA TYR A 59 -0.64 -10.84 -8.12
C TYR A 59 -0.51 -12.35 -8.03
N ALA A 60 -1.61 -13.05 -8.32
CA ALA A 60 -1.67 -14.50 -8.38
C ALA A 60 -2.83 -14.96 -9.27
N ASP A 61 -2.72 -16.15 -9.87
CA ASP A 61 -3.83 -16.77 -10.59
C ASP A 61 -4.83 -17.49 -9.66
N LYS A 62 -4.42 -17.72 -8.41
CA LYS A 62 -5.22 -18.42 -7.40
C LYS A 62 -5.16 -17.65 -6.08
N LEU A 63 -6.28 -17.58 -5.37
CA LEU A 63 -6.36 -16.93 -4.04
C LEU A 63 -5.37 -17.51 -3.03
N ILE A 64 -5.05 -18.80 -3.16
CA ILE A 64 -4.08 -19.50 -2.30
C ILE A 64 -2.61 -19.27 -2.68
N GLY A 65 -2.36 -18.52 -3.76
CA GLY A 65 -1.03 -18.26 -4.31
C GLY A 65 -0.56 -19.33 -5.32
N PRO A 66 0.75 -19.32 -5.67
CA PRO A 66 1.79 -18.43 -5.14
C PRO A 66 1.54 -16.96 -5.53
N TRP A 67 1.93 -16.05 -4.64
CA TRP A 67 1.80 -14.62 -4.85
C TRP A 67 3.14 -14.04 -5.30
N ALA A 68 3.14 -13.39 -6.46
CA ALA A 68 4.30 -12.67 -6.99
C ALA A 68 4.17 -11.18 -6.72
N VAL A 69 5.27 -10.52 -6.38
CA VAL A 69 5.30 -9.08 -6.12
C VAL A 69 5.68 -8.34 -7.40
N TYR A 70 4.82 -7.45 -7.86
CA TYR A 70 5.15 -6.50 -8.91
C TYR A 70 5.96 -5.36 -8.29
N ALA A 71 7.29 -5.50 -8.36
CA ALA A 71 8.24 -4.62 -7.66
C ALA A 71 8.03 -3.11 -7.92
N PRO A 72 7.65 -2.65 -9.13
CA PRO A 72 7.37 -1.23 -9.36
C PRO A 72 6.15 -0.68 -8.59
N GLY A 73 5.21 -1.52 -8.15
CA GLY A 73 3.95 -1.08 -7.55
C GLY A 73 2.97 -0.46 -8.56
N SER A 74 1.91 0.19 -8.08
CA SER A 74 0.82 0.70 -8.93
C SER A 74 0.62 2.22 -8.89
N LEU A 75 0.87 2.88 -7.76
CA LEU A 75 0.72 4.34 -7.60
C LEU A 75 1.76 4.88 -6.64
N HIS A 76 2.63 5.76 -7.11
CA HIS A 76 3.66 6.45 -6.33
C HIS A 76 3.12 7.79 -5.82
N LEU A 77 3.62 8.25 -4.67
CA LEU A 77 3.26 9.57 -4.12
C LEU A 77 3.50 10.70 -5.12
N ALA A 78 4.58 10.64 -5.89
CA ALA A 78 4.87 11.62 -6.94
C ALA A 78 3.80 11.67 -8.06
N GLN A 79 2.99 10.62 -8.20
CA GLN A 79 1.90 10.53 -9.18
C GLN A 79 0.55 10.97 -8.59
N SER A 80 0.46 11.21 -7.28
CA SER A 80 -0.82 11.50 -6.63
C SER A 80 -1.26 12.96 -6.78
N GLY A 81 -0.36 13.86 -7.22
CA GLY A 81 -0.60 15.30 -7.25
C GLY A 81 -0.65 15.96 -5.86
N PHE A 82 -0.27 15.23 -4.81
CA PHE A 82 -0.13 15.78 -3.45
C PHE A 82 1.32 16.20 -3.19
N LEU A 83 1.52 17.00 -2.14
CA LEU A 83 2.86 17.33 -1.66
C LEU A 83 3.60 16.05 -1.26
N THR A 84 4.75 15.81 -1.89
CA THR A 84 5.65 14.71 -1.56
C THR A 84 6.77 15.11 -0.60
N GLU A 85 6.88 16.40 -0.33
CA GLU A 85 7.83 16.98 0.61
C GLU A 85 7.05 17.79 1.67
N PRO A 86 7.60 17.90 2.89
CA PRO A 86 7.01 18.77 3.90
C PRO A 86 6.89 20.21 3.35
N PRO A 87 5.75 20.89 3.58
CA PRO A 87 5.62 22.28 3.18
C PRO A 87 6.66 23.12 3.93
N HIS A 88 7.17 24.15 3.27
CA HIS A 88 8.03 25.12 3.94
C HIS A 88 7.19 25.94 4.93
N VAL A 89 7.66 26.05 6.17
CA VAL A 89 6.99 26.78 7.26
C VAL A 89 8.00 27.75 7.87
N THR A 90 7.64 29.02 8.01
CA THR A 90 8.51 29.99 8.71
C THR A 90 8.50 29.75 10.22
N PRO A 91 9.52 30.20 10.97
CA PRO A 91 9.53 30.09 12.43
C PRO A 91 8.28 30.67 13.11
N GLU A 92 7.75 31.78 12.59
CA GLU A 92 6.53 32.42 13.10
C GLU A 92 5.29 31.54 12.89
N GLN A 93 5.15 30.96 11.70
CA GLN A 93 4.05 30.04 11.38
C GLN A 93 4.11 28.77 12.25
N LEU A 94 5.32 28.23 12.46
CA LEU A 94 5.51 27.08 13.33
C LEU A 94 5.10 27.39 14.77
N ALA A 95 5.53 28.53 15.31
CA ALA A 95 5.15 28.97 16.65
C ALA A 95 3.62 29.14 16.79
N GLU A 96 2.95 29.66 15.76
CA GLU A 96 1.49 29.76 15.73
C GLU A 96 0.81 28.38 15.75
N PHE A 97 1.29 27.44 14.93
CA PHE A 97 0.76 26.06 14.88
C PHE A 97 0.91 25.36 16.24
N GLU A 98 2.07 25.48 16.89
CA GLU A 98 2.32 24.91 18.21
C GLU A 98 1.41 25.52 19.29
N ALA A 99 1.26 26.85 19.29
CA ALA A 99 0.37 27.54 20.22
C ALA A 99 -1.10 27.14 20.01
N ARG A 100 -1.52 26.86 18.77
CA ARG A 100 -2.86 26.36 18.45
C ARG A 100 -3.05 24.92 18.93
N ALA A 101 -2.06 24.05 18.77
CA ALA A 101 -2.13 22.66 19.19
C ALA A 101 -2.26 22.52 20.72
N LYS A 102 -1.55 23.34 21.51
CA LYS A 102 -1.62 23.37 22.99
C LYS A 102 -2.95 23.88 23.55
N ARG A 103 -3.80 24.49 22.71
CA ARG A 103 -5.14 24.99 23.08
C ARG A 103 -6.25 23.96 22.86
N ARG A 104 -5.93 22.80 22.28
CA ARG A 104 -6.84 21.66 22.10
C ARG A 104 -6.61 20.64 23.21
#